data_AF-A0A3B9BHX0-F1
#
_entry.id   AF-A0A3B9BHX0-F1
#
_cell.length_a   1.000
_cell.length_b   1.000
_cell.length_c   1.000
_cell.angle_alpha   90.00
_cell.angle_beta   90.00
_cell.angle_gamma   90.00
#
_symmetry.space_group_name_H-M   'P 1'
#
loop_
_entity.id
_entity.type
_entity.pdbx_description
1 polymer ?
#
loop_
_entity_poly.entity_id
_entity_poly.type
_entity_poly.pdbx_seq_one_letter_code
_entity_poly.pdbx_strand_id
1 'polypeptide(L)'
;MMDWTDRFDRYFLRRISRHALLYTEMVHAEAVLRGERDHLLRFDPSEHPVALQLGGCDPISLAEAARIGADYGYDVINLNVGCPSDRVQSGRFGACLMADPGLVARCVTAMQKAAPDVPVTVKSRIGIDDQDPHKVLPAFLAMLLEAGCRHVV
;
A
#
# COMPACT_ATOMS: atom_id res chain seq x y z
N MET A 1 10.31 3.44 0.84
CA MET A 1 10.99 3.53 2.16
C MET A 1 10.87 4.96 2.65
N MET A 2 10.34 5.18 3.86
CA MET A 2 10.17 6.51 4.45
C MET A 2 11.48 7.30 4.47
N ASP A 3 11.44 8.58 4.13
CA ASP A 3 12.56 9.54 4.04
C ASP A 3 13.64 9.18 3.00
N TRP A 4 13.38 8.20 2.14
CA TRP A 4 14.33 7.79 1.09
C TRP A 4 13.71 7.81 -0.29
N THR A 5 12.64 7.04 -0.51
CA THR A 5 12.05 6.87 -1.85
C THR A 5 11.06 7.98 -2.17
N ASP A 6 11.47 9.23 -1.96
CA ASP A 6 10.74 10.40 -2.43
C ASP A 6 10.83 10.49 -3.97
N ARG A 7 10.18 11.50 -4.57
CA ARG A 7 10.20 11.65 -6.04
C ARG A 7 11.59 11.92 -6.62
N PHE A 8 12.50 12.53 -5.86
CA PHE A 8 13.83 12.87 -6.33
C PHE A 8 14.72 11.63 -6.36
N ASP A 9 14.67 10.80 -5.32
CA ASP A 9 15.34 9.49 -5.30
C ASP A 9 14.77 8.56 -6.37
N ARG A 10 13.44 8.48 -6.49
CA ARG A 10 12.80 7.63 -7.51
C ARG A 10 13.18 8.07 -8.94
N TYR A 11 13.25 9.37 -9.20
CA TYR A 11 13.77 9.87 -10.47
C TYR A 11 15.22 9.43 -10.71
N PHE A 12 16.08 9.53 -9.71
CA PHE A 12 17.46 9.05 -9.78
C PHE A 12 17.54 7.53 -10.04
N LEU A 13 16.78 6.72 -9.30
CA LEU A 13 16.71 5.26 -9.48
C LEU A 13 16.23 4.87 -10.88
N ARG A 14 15.31 5.65 -11.47
CA ARG A 14 14.89 5.46 -12.86
C ARG A 14 16.02 5.67 -13.87
N ARG A 15 17.03 6.49 -13.55
CA ARG A 15 18.24 6.63 -14.38
C ARG A 15 19.12 5.38 -14.35
N ILE A 16 19.02 4.57 -13.30
CA ILE A 16 19.76 3.32 -13.13
C ILE A 16 19.04 2.16 -13.83
N SER A 17 17.72 2.04 -13.65
CA SER A 17 16.92 0.99 -14.27
C SER A 17 15.63 1.51 -14.89
N ARG A 18 15.36 1.11 -16.13
CA ARG A 18 14.12 1.41 -16.85
C ARG A 18 12.97 0.45 -16.55
N HIS A 19 13.24 -0.65 -15.85
CA HIS A 19 12.29 -1.75 -15.68
C HIS A 19 11.88 -2.00 -14.23
N ALA A 20 12.60 -1.44 -13.26
CA ALA A 20 12.22 -1.58 -11.86
C ALA A 20 10.86 -0.90 -11.59
N LEU A 21 9.97 -1.61 -10.88
CA LEU A 21 8.79 -1.02 -10.26
C LEU A 21 9.25 -0.20 -9.05
N LEU A 22 9.05 1.11 -9.12
CA LEU A 22 9.38 2.02 -8.03
C LEU A 22 8.20 2.08 -7.04
N TYR A 23 8.49 2.28 -5.76
CA TYR A 23 7.46 2.47 -4.73
C TYR A 23 7.65 3.83 -4.08
N THR A 24 6.54 4.52 -3.81
CA THR A 24 6.57 5.73 -2.99
C THR A 24 7.00 5.43 -1.56
N GLU A 25 7.24 6.48 -0.80
CA GLU A 25 7.07 6.43 0.65
C GLU A 25 5.64 6.01 1.02
N MET A 26 5.46 5.52 2.25
CA MET A 26 4.11 5.19 2.72
C MET A 26 3.34 6.48 3.01
N VAL A 27 2.22 6.68 2.31
CA VAL A 27 1.33 7.83 2.49
C VAL A 27 0.10 7.39 3.27
N HIS A 28 -0.24 8.09 4.35
CA HIS A 28 -1.44 7.77 5.12
C HIS A 28 -2.71 8.16 4.34
N ALA A 29 -3.72 7.29 4.31
CA ALA A 29 -4.95 7.51 3.54
C ALA A 29 -5.63 8.84 3.93
N GLU A 30 -5.77 9.13 5.22
CA GLU A 30 -6.37 10.40 5.66
C GLU A 30 -5.58 11.64 5.19
N ALA A 31 -4.26 11.52 5.01
CA ALA A 31 -3.44 12.61 4.48
C ALA A 31 -3.75 12.85 3.00
N VAL A 32 -4.00 11.79 2.22
CA VAL A 32 -4.47 11.91 0.82
C VAL A 32 -5.84 12.58 0.77
N LEU A 33 -6.74 12.23 1.69
CA LEU A 33 -8.10 12.74 1.69
C LEU A 33 -8.17 14.22 2.08
N ARG A 34 -7.42 14.62 3.10
CA ARG A 34 -7.55 15.94 3.76
C ARG A 34 -6.38 16.90 3.55
N GLY A 35 -5.23 16.39 3.11
CA GLY A 35 -4.00 17.16 2.96
C GLY A 35 -3.78 17.70 1.55
N GLU A 36 -2.59 18.29 1.36
CA GLU A 36 -2.15 18.83 0.07
C GLU A 36 -1.71 17.70 -0.88
N ARG A 37 -2.65 17.22 -1.69
CA ARG A 37 -2.46 16.03 -2.55
C ARG A 37 -1.27 16.13 -3.49
N ASP A 38 -1.06 17.30 -4.10
CA ASP A 38 0.08 17.52 -5.02
C ASP A 38 1.44 17.45 -4.32
N HIS A 39 1.49 17.79 -3.03
CA HIS A 39 2.70 17.62 -2.24
C HIS A 39 2.96 16.14 -1.97
N LEU A 40 1.90 15.36 -1.69
CA LEU A 40 1.98 13.96 -1.30
C LEU A 40 2.15 12.99 -2.49
N LEU A 41 1.48 13.26 -3.61
CA LEU A 41 1.22 12.27 -4.65
C LEU A 41 1.86 12.58 -6.00
N ARG A 42 2.29 13.82 -6.26
CA ARG A 42 2.86 14.17 -7.56
C ARG A 42 4.19 13.45 -7.79
N PHE A 43 4.33 12.87 -8.98
CA PHE A 43 5.55 12.24 -9.48
C PHE A 43 5.86 12.72 -10.91
N ASP A 44 7.10 12.50 -11.37
CA ASP A 44 7.51 12.79 -12.75
C ASP A 44 7.09 11.65 -13.69
N PRO A 45 6.57 11.91 -14.90
CA PRO A 45 6.12 10.85 -15.82
C PRO A 45 7.19 9.80 -16.17
N SER A 46 8.48 10.12 -16.05
CA SER A 46 9.55 9.14 -16.27
C SER A 46 9.59 8.06 -15.18
N GLU A 47 9.00 8.28 -14.01
CA GLU A 47 9.01 7.33 -12.88
C GLU A 47 8.26 6.03 -13.20
N HIS A 48 7.42 5.97 -14.23
CA HIS A 48 6.72 4.74 -14.61
C HIS A 48 7.67 3.56 -14.92
N PRO A 49 7.35 2.33 -14.46
CA PRO A 49 6.22 2.01 -13.58
C PRO A 49 6.47 2.38 -12.10
N VAL A 50 5.46 2.95 -11.44
CA VAL A 50 5.49 3.41 -10.04
C VAL A 50 4.24 3.03 -9.26
N ALA A 51 4.43 2.54 -8.04
CA ALA A 51 3.40 2.12 -7.11
C ALA A 51 3.21 3.14 -5.97
N LEU A 52 1.98 3.52 -5.68
CA LEU A 52 1.62 4.29 -4.49
C LEU A 52 1.40 3.33 -3.31
N GLN A 53 2.16 3.49 -2.24
CA GLN A 53 1.94 2.75 -1.01
C GLN A 53 1.09 3.56 -0.02
N LEU A 54 -0.10 3.04 0.31
CA LEU A 54 -1.03 3.61 1.27
C LEU A 54 -0.93 2.92 2.64
N GLY A 55 -1.05 3.71 3.70
CA GLY A 55 -1.24 3.25 5.08
C GLY A 55 -2.63 3.64 5.59
N GLY A 56 -3.35 2.71 6.20
CA GLY A 56 -4.67 2.95 6.79
C GLY A 56 -5.36 1.64 7.15
N CYS A 57 -6.52 1.73 7.79
CA CYS A 57 -7.33 0.56 8.18
C CYS A 57 -8.83 0.74 7.96
N ASP A 58 -9.27 1.92 7.54
CA ASP A 58 -10.68 2.16 7.22
C ASP A 58 -10.93 1.87 5.72
N PRO A 59 -11.82 0.90 5.37
CA PRO A 59 -12.08 0.56 3.98
C PRO A 59 -12.59 1.73 3.13
N ILE A 60 -13.35 2.66 3.70
CA ILE A 60 -13.93 3.79 2.96
C ILE A 60 -12.83 4.79 2.62
N SER A 61 -12.03 5.20 3.60
CA SER A 61 -10.91 6.11 3.39
C SER A 61 -9.86 5.52 2.45
N LEU A 62 -9.55 4.23 2.58
CA LEU A 62 -8.61 3.55 1.69
C LEU A 62 -9.13 3.44 0.26
N ALA A 63 -10.42 3.18 0.07
CA ALA A 63 -11.05 3.16 -1.24
C ALA A 63 -10.93 4.51 -1.95
N GLU A 64 -11.25 5.60 -1.25
CA GLU A 64 -11.14 6.94 -1.82
C GLU A 64 -9.69 7.34 -2.09
N ALA A 65 -8.75 7.00 -1.19
CA ALA A 65 -7.33 7.24 -1.41
C ALA A 65 -6.79 6.44 -2.61
N ALA A 66 -7.24 5.20 -2.80
CA ALA A 66 -6.87 4.37 -3.95
C ALA A 66 -7.39 4.97 -5.26
N ARG A 67 -8.65 5.43 -5.28
CA ARG A 67 -9.24 6.12 -6.44
C ARG A 67 -8.46 7.38 -6.79
N ILE A 68 -8.13 8.21 -5.79
CA ILE A 68 -7.30 9.41 -6.00
C ILE A 68 -5.91 9.02 -6.53
N GLY A 69 -5.27 7.98 -5.98
CA GLY A 69 -4.00 7.48 -6.50
C GLY A 69 -4.09 7.04 -7.97
N ALA A 70 -5.16 6.34 -8.34
CA ALA A 70 -5.40 5.97 -9.74
C ALA A 70 -5.60 7.20 -10.63
N ASP A 71 -6.32 8.23 -10.18
CA ASP A 71 -6.51 9.48 -10.91
C ASP A 71 -5.19 10.26 -11.12
N TYR A 72 -4.24 10.14 -10.18
CA TYR A 72 -2.87 10.67 -10.33
C TYR A 72 -2.02 9.87 -11.33
N GLY A 73 -2.48 8.70 -11.77
CA GLY A 73 -1.84 7.87 -12.78
C GLY A 73 -0.90 6.80 -12.23
N TYR A 74 -0.93 6.46 -10.94
CA TYR A 74 -0.10 5.37 -10.41
C TYR A 74 -0.42 4.03 -11.06
N ASP A 75 0.60 3.22 -11.38
CA ASP A 75 0.44 1.92 -12.05
C ASP A 75 -0.04 0.82 -11.10
N VAL A 76 0.19 1.00 -9.80
CA VAL A 76 -0.16 0.03 -8.74
C VAL A 76 -0.55 0.80 -7.48
N ILE A 77 -1.63 0.36 -6.82
CA ILE A 77 -1.94 0.78 -5.46
C ILE A 77 -1.51 -0.34 -4.50
N ASN A 78 -0.72 -0.02 -3.49
CA ASN A 78 -0.20 -0.98 -2.51
C ASN A 78 -0.69 -0.64 -1.10
N LEU A 79 -1.24 -1.61 -0.38
CA LEU A 79 -1.60 -1.46 1.03
C LEU A 79 -0.45 -1.92 1.94
N ASN A 80 0.00 -1.05 2.85
CA ASN A 80 1.00 -1.39 3.85
C ASN A 80 0.38 -2.14 5.04
N VAL A 81 0.77 -3.41 5.19
CA VAL A 81 0.42 -4.31 6.30
C VAL A 81 1.70 -4.83 6.97
N GLY A 82 2.78 -4.03 6.96
CA GLY A 82 4.10 -4.51 7.38
C GLY A 82 4.93 -3.55 8.24
N CYS A 83 4.55 -2.27 8.35
CA CYS A 83 5.28 -1.32 9.19
C CYS A 83 5.06 -1.63 10.69
N PRO A 84 6.10 -1.91 11.49
CA PRO A 84 5.96 -2.26 12.90
C PRO A 84 5.97 -1.05 13.85
N SER A 85 6.26 0.16 13.35
CA SER A 85 6.55 1.33 14.20
C SER A 85 5.38 1.74 15.09
N ASP A 86 5.67 2.21 16.30
CA ASP A 86 4.66 2.60 17.31
C ASP A 86 3.64 3.63 16.81
N ARG A 87 4.09 4.63 16.03
CA ARG A 87 3.22 5.65 15.42
C ARG A 87 2.14 5.06 14.52
N VAL A 88 2.43 3.91 13.90
CA VAL A 88 1.57 3.20 12.97
C VAL A 88 0.62 2.26 13.73
N GLN A 89 1.10 1.66 14.81
CA GLN A 89 0.26 0.86 15.72
C GLN A 89 -0.83 1.71 16.41
N SER A 90 -0.49 2.92 16.87
CA SER A 90 -1.47 3.85 17.46
C SER A 90 -2.55 4.30 16.47
N GLY A 91 -2.23 4.34 15.17
CA GLY A 91 -3.19 4.62 14.10
C GLY A 91 -3.92 3.38 13.59
N ARG A 92 -3.66 2.19 14.13
CA ARG A 92 -4.20 0.89 13.73
C ARG A 92 -3.94 0.48 12.27
N PHE A 93 -2.81 0.88 11.68
CA PHE A 93 -2.40 0.42 10.35
C PHE A 93 -1.02 -0.28 10.39
N GLY A 94 -0.54 -0.79 9.25
CA GLY A 94 0.76 -1.50 9.20
C GLY A 94 0.69 -2.92 9.76
N ALA A 95 1.76 -3.38 10.43
CA ALA A 95 1.93 -4.79 10.81
C ALA A 95 0.82 -5.31 11.75
N CYS A 96 0.26 -4.46 12.61
CA CYS A 96 -0.83 -4.86 13.51
C CYS A 96 -2.08 -5.36 12.77
N LEU A 97 -2.25 -4.99 11.49
CA LEU A 97 -3.35 -5.49 10.65
C LEU A 97 -3.24 -6.99 10.34
N MET A 98 -2.07 -7.61 10.50
CA MET A 98 -1.94 -9.06 10.38
C MET A 98 -2.72 -9.83 11.45
N ALA A 99 -3.09 -9.17 12.56
CA ALA A 99 -3.97 -9.75 13.57
C ALA A 99 -5.46 -9.78 13.14
N ASP A 100 -5.85 -9.01 12.13
CA ASP A 100 -7.20 -8.99 11.56
C ASP A 100 -7.16 -9.09 10.02
N PRO A 101 -6.86 -10.29 9.48
CA PRO A 101 -6.83 -10.50 8.05
C PRO A 101 -8.18 -10.21 7.36
N GLY A 102 -9.29 -10.39 8.08
CA GLY A 102 -10.63 -10.11 7.57
C GLY A 102 -10.84 -8.62 7.30
N LEU A 103 -10.30 -7.75 8.15
CA LEU A 103 -10.26 -6.31 7.88
C LEU A 103 -9.41 -5.99 6.66
N VAL A 104 -8.22 -6.58 6.54
CA VAL A 104 -7.35 -6.37 5.37
C VAL A 104 -8.06 -6.77 4.08
N ALA A 105 -8.74 -7.92 4.07
CA ALA A 105 -9.55 -8.37 2.95
C ALA A 105 -10.63 -7.34 2.56
N ARG A 106 -11.39 -6.81 3.54
CA ARG A 106 -12.39 -5.76 3.29
C ARG A 106 -11.76 -4.48 2.72
N CYS A 107 -10.61 -4.06 3.24
CA CYS A 107 -9.88 -2.91 2.72
C CYS A 107 -9.44 -3.13 1.27
N VAL A 108 -8.82 -4.28 0.96
CA VAL A 108 -8.39 -4.62 -0.40
C VAL A 108 -9.57 -4.64 -1.38
N THR A 109 -10.68 -5.31 -1.03
CA THR A 109 -11.86 -5.35 -1.87
C THR A 109 -12.44 -3.96 -2.11
N ALA A 110 -12.47 -3.10 -1.10
CA ALA A 110 -12.96 -1.73 -1.24
C ALA A 110 -12.05 -0.88 -2.15
N MET A 111 -10.73 -1.00 -1.99
CA MET A 111 -9.74 -0.34 -2.85
C MET A 111 -9.85 -0.78 -4.31
N GLN A 112 -9.95 -2.10 -4.55
CA GLN A 112 -10.10 -2.66 -5.90
C GLN A 112 -11.38 -2.18 -6.58
N LYS A 113 -12.48 -2.10 -5.84
CA LYS A 113 -13.75 -1.59 -6.37
C LYS A 113 -13.66 -0.11 -6.77
N ALA A 114 -12.89 0.69 -6.04
CA ALA A 114 -12.76 2.12 -6.27
C ALA A 114 -11.74 2.47 -7.37
N ALA A 115 -10.75 1.59 -7.62
CA ALA A 115 -9.75 1.72 -8.67
C ALA A 115 -9.68 0.44 -9.53
N PRO A 116 -10.73 0.12 -10.31
CA PRO A 116 -10.86 -1.18 -10.98
C PRO A 116 -9.80 -1.45 -12.05
N ASP A 117 -9.23 -0.39 -12.64
CA ASP A 117 -8.25 -0.49 -13.73
C ASP A 117 -6.79 -0.51 -13.23
N VAL A 118 -6.56 -0.34 -11.92
CA VAL A 118 -5.22 -0.29 -11.30
C VAL A 118 -5.07 -1.45 -10.32
N PRO A 119 -4.08 -2.35 -10.48
CA PRO A 119 -3.85 -3.45 -9.57
C PRO A 119 -3.67 -2.99 -8.11
N VAL A 120 -4.45 -3.59 -7.21
CA VAL A 120 -4.25 -3.45 -5.76
C VAL A 120 -3.44 -4.63 -5.22
N THR A 121 -2.34 -4.30 -4.55
CA THR A 121 -1.38 -5.25 -3.97
C THR A 121 -1.23 -5.03 -2.47
N VAL A 122 -0.70 -6.01 -1.75
CA VAL A 122 -0.44 -5.90 -0.31
C VAL A 122 1.03 -6.08 -0.04
N LYS A 123 1.63 -5.26 0.83
CA LYS A 123 2.96 -5.52 1.39
C LYS A 123 2.82 -5.91 2.85
N SER A 124 3.23 -7.12 3.23
CA SER A 124 3.04 -7.67 4.57
C SER A 124 4.35 -8.12 5.22
N ARG A 125 4.26 -8.61 6.46
CA ARG A 125 5.29 -9.47 7.07
C ARG A 125 4.85 -10.92 6.94
N ILE A 126 5.71 -11.83 7.38
CA ILE A 126 5.35 -13.26 7.48
C ILE A 126 4.49 -13.57 8.73
N GLY A 127 4.36 -12.61 9.64
CA GLY A 127 3.63 -12.71 10.91
C GLY A 127 3.95 -11.52 11.80
N ILE A 128 3.27 -11.43 12.94
CA ILE A 128 3.61 -10.54 14.06
C ILE A 128 4.11 -11.35 15.26
N ASP A 129 4.50 -10.67 16.33
CA ASP A 129 5.03 -11.31 17.53
C ASP A 129 4.06 -12.36 18.09
N ASP A 130 4.63 -13.40 18.71
CA ASP A 130 3.91 -14.55 19.30
C ASP A 130 3.06 -15.38 18.30
N GLN A 131 3.29 -15.25 17.00
CA GLN A 131 2.66 -16.06 15.96
C GLN A 131 3.64 -17.03 15.29
N ASP A 132 3.13 -18.18 14.84
CA ASP A 132 3.85 -19.11 13.97
C ASP A 132 3.66 -18.71 12.49
N PRO A 133 4.70 -18.18 11.80
CA PRO A 133 4.58 -17.72 10.42
C PRO A 133 4.15 -18.82 9.44
N HIS A 134 4.49 -20.09 9.73
CA HIS A 134 4.11 -21.22 8.88
C HIS A 134 2.61 -21.51 8.91
N LYS A 135 1.88 -20.99 9.91
CA LYS A 135 0.42 -21.11 10.02
C LYS A 135 -0.27 -19.82 9.62
N VAL A 136 0.22 -18.67 10.09
CA VAL A 136 -0.44 -17.39 9.88
C VAL A 136 -0.32 -16.91 8.45
N LEU A 137 0.86 -16.96 7.84
CA LEU A 137 1.05 -16.43 6.49
C LEU A 137 0.17 -17.15 5.45
N PRO A 138 0.09 -18.50 5.41
CA PRO A 138 -0.80 -19.17 4.47
C PRO A 138 -2.28 -18.80 4.65
N ALA A 139 -2.76 -18.70 5.89
CA ALA A 139 -4.14 -18.31 6.19
C ALA A 139 -4.43 -16.85 5.78
N PHE A 140 -3.48 -15.95 6.03
CA PHE A 140 -3.54 -14.55 5.60
C PHE A 140 -3.59 -14.43 4.08
N LEU A 141 -2.68 -15.12 3.37
CA LEU A 141 -2.64 -15.13 1.91
C LEU A 141 -3.92 -15.69 1.30
N ALA A 142 -4.48 -16.77 1.87
CA ALA A 142 -5.74 -17.35 1.41
C ALA A 142 -6.89 -16.34 1.45
N MET A 143 -7.03 -15.58 2.56
CA MET A 143 -8.04 -14.53 2.66
C MET A 143 -7.82 -13.38 1.66
N LEU A 144 -6.56 -13.00 1.41
CA LEU A 144 -6.26 -11.97 0.39
C LEU A 144 -6.57 -12.45 -1.03
N LEU A 145 -6.30 -13.73 -1.32
CA LEU A 145 -6.63 -14.36 -2.60
C LEU A 145 -8.14 -14.37 -2.83
N GLU A 146 -8.93 -14.73 -1.82
CA GLU A 146 -10.40 -14.66 -1.86
C GLU A 146 -10.90 -13.23 -2.07
N ALA A 147 -10.24 -12.24 -1.45
CA ALA A 147 -10.54 -10.83 -1.60
C ALA A 147 -10.18 -10.25 -2.98
N GLY A 148 -9.53 -11.03 -3.85
CA GLY A 148 -9.14 -10.61 -5.19
C GLY A 148 -7.70 -10.12 -5.31
N CYS A 149 -6.90 -10.11 -4.24
CA CYS A 149 -5.49 -9.75 -4.32
C CYS A 149 -4.70 -10.86 -5.05
N ARG A 150 -3.82 -10.47 -5.97
CA ARG A 150 -3.01 -11.42 -6.77
C ARG A 150 -1.51 -11.26 -6.56
N HIS A 151 -1.09 -10.19 -5.88
CA HIS A 151 0.32 -9.91 -5.63
C HIS A 151 0.50 -9.43 -4.19
N VAL A 152 1.28 -10.19 -3.43
CA VAL A 152 1.66 -9.88 -2.05
C VAL A 152 3.17 -9.84 -1.97
N VAL A 153 3.70 -8.76 -1.40
CA VAL A 153 5.14 -8.50 -1.17
C VAL A 153 5.48 -8.73 0.29
#